data_AF-A0A7L5A754-F1
#
_entry.id   AF-A0A7L5A754-F1
#
_cell.length_a   1.000
_cell.length_b   1.000
_cell.length_c   1.000
_cell.angle_alpha   90.00
_cell.angle_beta   90.00
_cell.angle_gamma   90.00
#
_symmetry.space_group_name_H-M   'P 1'
#
loop_
_entity.id
_entity.type
_entity.pdbx_description
1 polymer ?
#
loop_
_entity_poly.entity_id
_entity_poly.type
_entity_poly.pdbx_seq_one_letter_code
_entity_poly.pdbx_strand_id
1 'polypeptide(L)'
;MPLRRPHTRRVLCASLLLTGSLAFGISSAAGQKKSAPAKPAAHPAAPAAHPAAAGAAHPAAGGAAHPGATTTTSRTTTTTTSAHGMTTTTTAHTTTTSMGARPGGAMAGHPGGGVAGAHGSLAHAGPVGSHDRVGANGNVMRTRANGHPMDVHDARRGMDIHHNLAGGRRISVERADHSRLVYERGRGGYIAHPYMFHGHEYARRSYYYHGRAYNRFYNHYGYRGVYLDVYAPVHYYGVGFYGWAYNPWAVPVAYSWGWGAAPWYGYYGAYFTPYPVYAAPSLWLTDYLIATSLQDSYDAHVADQGQADAAGSAPPAPLTPETKALVAEEVKRQVSLENAEAQANAQHQEGEAASSSIARLLSDGQPHVFVAGKEMDLTDASGQECAVTDGDVLQLTAPPPADATAASLTVLSSKGGVECRNRSVVSVSFEDLQDMQNHMRETVDQGLEELQAKQGKGGLPAAPASALGPPVTALVAENAPPPEPGGAQELAQQDQQAAGAEQEVAGTLPPDGAGPAAAPMAAPAPAAPAAPVSIALGQTTAQVVGAMGQPSKILNLGPKTVYVYPDMKITFKQGKVADVE
;
A
#
# COMPACT_ATOMS: atom_id res chain seq x y z
N MET A 1 1.37 81.78 19.58
CA MET A 1 0.98 81.94 18.17
C MET A 1 2.12 81.42 17.29
N PRO A 2 1.90 80.97 16.03
CA PRO A 2 0.95 79.91 15.68
C PRO A 2 1.50 78.88 14.65
N LEU A 3 0.72 77.81 14.39
CA LEU A 3 0.65 77.01 13.14
C LEU A 3 1.78 76.02 12.72
N ARG A 4 1.29 74.80 12.40
CA ARG A 4 1.66 73.84 11.32
C ARG A 4 2.87 72.87 11.44
N ARG A 5 2.47 71.59 11.53
CA ARG A 5 3.09 70.31 11.09
C ARG A 5 3.45 70.31 9.57
N PRO A 6 4.13 69.28 8.97
CA PRO A 6 4.25 67.86 9.42
C PRO A 6 5.61 67.13 9.20
N HIS A 7 5.57 65.82 9.54
CA HIS A 7 6.32 64.66 9.00
C HIS A 7 7.48 64.00 9.79
N THR A 8 7.15 62.79 10.27
CA THR A 8 7.94 61.52 10.31
C THR A 8 9.42 61.54 10.70
N ARG A 9 9.76 60.78 11.75
CA ARG A 9 11.01 60.00 11.82
C ARG A 9 10.78 58.62 12.47
N ARG A 10 11.57 57.63 12.02
CA ARG A 10 11.70 56.31 12.64
C ARG A 10 12.44 56.43 13.98
N VAL A 11 12.21 55.50 14.90
CA VAL A 11 13.02 55.33 16.12
C VAL A 11 13.43 53.87 16.27
N LEU A 12 14.72 53.63 16.43
CA LEU A 12 15.28 52.34 16.85
C LEU A 12 16.67 52.59 17.45
N CYS A 13 16.82 52.45 18.77
CA CYS A 13 18.09 52.12 19.45
C CYS A 13 17.94 52.00 20.98
N ALA A 14 18.16 50.78 21.47
CA ALA A 14 18.89 50.37 22.68
C ALA A 14 19.08 51.33 23.89
N SER A 15 18.63 50.83 25.05
CA SER A 15 19.41 50.66 26.30
C SER A 15 19.93 51.85 27.11
N LEU A 16 19.55 51.92 28.41
CA LEU A 16 20.52 51.79 29.51
C LEU A 16 19.90 51.44 30.90
N LEU A 17 20.69 50.67 31.67
CA LEU A 17 20.76 50.42 33.12
C LEU A 17 19.82 51.15 34.12
N LEU A 18 19.41 50.41 35.16
CA LEU A 18 19.64 50.84 36.56
C LEU A 18 19.79 49.62 37.51
N THR A 19 20.46 49.82 38.66
CA THR A 19 20.77 48.80 39.68
C THR A 19 20.19 49.16 41.06
N GLY A 20 20.01 48.18 41.94
CA GLY A 20 19.62 48.40 43.34
C GLY A 20 19.63 47.10 44.16
N SER A 21 20.26 47.12 45.34
CA SER A 21 20.52 45.93 46.16
C SER A 21 20.32 46.17 47.67
N LEU A 22 19.66 45.19 48.32
CA LEU A 22 19.64 44.84 49.75
C LEU A 22 19.37 45.92 50.84
N ALA A 23 18.34 45.64 51.66
CA ALA A 23 18.41 45.72 53.12
C ALA A 23 17.47 44.68 53.78
N PHE A 24 17.91 44.06 54.89
CA PHE A 24 17.07 43.26 55.79
C PHE A 24 16.39 44.20 56.81
N GLY A 25 15.32 43.86 57.56
CA GLY A 25 14.55 42.61 57.75
C GLY A 25 13.93 42.61 59.17
N ILE A 26 13.05 41.66 59.55
CA ILE A 26 12.71 41.23 60.93
C ILE A 26 11.70 40.06 60.91
N SER A 27 11.68 39.25 61.98
CA SER A 27 11.07 37.90 62.02
C SER A 27 9.66 37.81 62.63
N SER A 28 8.89 36.81 62.21
CA SER A 28 8.26 35.80 63.10
C SER A 28 7.67 34.61 62.31
N ALA A 29 7.48 33.45 62.95
CA ALA A 29 7.26 32.18 62.25
C ALA A 29 6.27 31.21 62.91
N ALA A 30 5.52 30.50 62.07
CA ALA A 30 4.91 29.19 62.32
C ALA A 30 4.63 28.51 60.95
N GLY A 31 4.73 27.19 60.77
CA GLY A 31 5.13 26.17 61.74
C GLY A 31 4.87 24.72 61.31
N GLN A 32 5.03 24.36 60.02
CA GLN A 32 4.82 22.98 59.57
C GLN A 32 6.01 22.06 59.94
N LYS A 33 5.70 20.90 60.55
CA LYS A 33 6.70 19.90 60.94
C LYS A 33 7.04 18.95 59.80
N LYS A 34 8.33 18.61 59.69
CA LYS A 34 8.90 17.66 58.74
C LYS A 34 9.10 16.30 59.42
N SER A 35 8.71 15.21 58.76
CA SER A 35 8.94 13.83 59.22
C SER A 35 10.03 13.14 58.38
N ALA A 36 10.61 12.07 58.92
CA ALA A 36 11.84 11.44 58.41
C ALA A 36 11.68 10.70 57.07
N PRO A 37 12.76 10.57 56.26
CA PRO A 37 12.72 9.81 55.01
C PRO A 37 12.64 8.29 55.26
N ALA A 38 11.85 7.60 54.43
CA ALA A 38 11.74 6.15 54.44
C ALA A 38 12.85 5.46 53.61
N LYS A 39 13.12 4.20 53.94
CA LYS A 39 14.21 3.37 53.41
C LYS A 39 13.89 2.84 51.99
N PRO A 40 14.88 2.70 51.07
CA PRO A 40 14.66 2.09 49.77
C PRO A 40 14.18 0.63 49.87
N ALA A 41 13.25 0.25 49.00
CA ALA A 41 12.84 -1.14 48.78
C ALA A 41 13.82 -1.86 47.83
N ALA A 42 13.90 -3.19 47.93
CA ALA A 42 14.93 -3.98 47.23
C ALA A 42 14.57 -4.32 45.77
N HIS A 43 15.60 -4.51 44.95
CA HIS A 43 15.47 -5.11 43.61
C HIS A 43 15.06 -6.59 43.71
N PRO A 44 14.26 -7.11 42.76
CA PRO A 44 14.10 -8.57 42.59
C PRO A 44 15.42 -9.19 42.09
N ALA A 45 15.75 -10.38 42.59
CA ALA A 45 17.00 -11.06 42.27
C ALA A 45 16.91 -11.90 40.98
N ALA A 46 18.01 -11.99 40.24
CA ALA A 46 18.14 -12.89 39.10
C ALA A 46 18.28 -14.37 39.54
N PRO A 47 17.77 -15.34 38.75
CA PRO A 47 17.99 -16.76 39.01
C PRO A 47 19.47 -17.13 38.77
N ALA A 48 20.07 -17.83 39.73
CA ALA A 48 21.46 -18.29 39.64
C ALA A 48 21.58 -19.65 38.93
N ALA A 49 22.73 -19.91 38.29
CA ALA A 49 22.97 -21.11 37.49
C ALA A 49 23.15 -22.39 38.32
N HIS A 50 22.74 -23.53 37.74
CA HIS A 50 23.04 -24.86 38.26
C HIS A 50 24.50 -25.28 37.93
N PRO A 51 25.26 -25.86 38.88
CA PRO A 51 26.47 -26.63 38.57
C PRO A 51 26.13 -28.06 38.12
N ALA A 52 26.99 -28.67 37.31
CA ALA A 52 26.82 -30.03 36.81
C ALA A 52 27.92 -30.98 37.32
N ALA A 53 27.55 -32.22 37.66
CA ALA A 53 28.45 -33.37 37.81
C ALA A 53 27.68 -34.69 37.62
N ALA A 54 28.32 -35.71 37.03
CA ALA A 54 27.69 -36.97 36.59
C ALA A 54 27.70 -38.08 37.66
N GLY A 55 26.91 -39.16 37.46
CA GLY A 55 27.06 -40.38 38.27
C GLY A 55 26.05 -41.54 38.09
N ALA A 56 26.38 -42.48 37.19
CA ALA A 56 26.14 -43.93 37.28
C ALA A 56 24.71 -44.59 37.27
N ALA A 57 24.53 -45.45 36.25
CA ALA A 57 24.06 -46.85 36.30
C ALA A 57 22.55 -47.24 36.44
N HIS A 58 22.15 -48.20 35.59
CA HIS A 58 20.96 -49.07 35.73
C HIS A 58 21.25 -50.23 36.72
N PRO A 59 20.22 -50.97 37.17
CA PRO A 59 19.91 -52.24 36.48
C PRO A 59 18.42 -52.40 36.11
N ALA A 60 17.99 -53.59 35.68
CA ALA A 60 16.70 -53.87 35.06
C ALA A 60 16.01 -55.15 35.60
N ALA A 61 14.90 -55.53 34.95
CA ALA A 61 14.13 -56.78 35.04
C ALA A 61 13.00 -56.89 36.09
N GLY A 62 11.96 -57.64 35.71
CA GLY A 62 10.70 -57.87 36.42
C GLY A 62 9.50 -57.77 35.48
N GLY A 63 8.64 -58.80 35.38
CA GLY A 63 7.53 -58.81 34.41
C GLY A 63 6.53 -59.96 34.60
N ALA A 64 5.63 -60.11 33.61
CA ALA A 64 4.43 -60.97 33.60
C ALA A 64 3.30 -60.50 34.57
N ALA A 65 2.01 -60.77 34.33
CA ALA A 65 1.40 -61.73 33.40
C ALA A 65 0.03 -61.27 32.84
N HIS A 66 -0.40 -61.88 31.73
CA HIS A 66 -1.83 -62.00 31.37
C HIS A 66 -2.47 -63.23 32.06
N PRO A 67 -3.81 -63.40 32.05
CA PRO A 67 -4.46 -63.99 30.88
C PRO A 67 -5.72 -63.22 30.42
N GLY A 68 -6.10 -63.42 29.16
CA GLY A 68 -7.36 -62.92 28.59
C GLY A 68 -8.45 -64.01 28.47
N ALA A 69 -9.64 -63.61 28.02
CA ALA A 69 -10.71 -64.51 27.59
C ALA A 69 -11.29 -64.01 26.26
N THR A 70 -11.82 -64.93 25.44
CA THR A 70 -11.99 -64.72 23.99
C THR A 70 -13.36 -65.20 23.50
N THR A 71 -14.04 -64.40 22.68
CA THR A 71 -14.99 -64.80 21.60
C THR A 71 -15.46 -63.54 20.85
N THR A 72 -15.96 -63.53 19.60
CA THR A 72 -15.68 -64.30 18.36
C THR A 72 -16.55 -63.70 17.23
N THR A 73 -15.92 -63.22 16.14
CA THR A 73 -16.25 -63.38 14.68
C THR A 73 -17.70 -63.08 14.18
N SER A 74 -18.02 -62.50 13.01
CA SER A 74 -17.35 -62.28 11.69
C SER A 74 -17.59 -60.82 11.21
N ARG A 75 -16.89 -60.16 10.27
CA ARG A 75 -15.98 -60.49 9.13
C ARG A 75 -16.61 -60.99 7.80
N THR A 76 -16.62 -60.09 6.81
CA THR A 76 -16.19 -60.29 5.39
C THR A 76 -15.77 -58.88 4.89
N THR A 77 -14.55 -58.52 4.44
CA THR A 77 -13.60 -59.03 3.41
C THR A 77 -14.20 -59.03 1.99
N THR A 78 -13.45 -58.73 0.90
CA THR A 78 -11.98 -58.59 0.67
C THR A 78 -11.76 -57.40 -0.33
N THR A 79 -10.60 -56.98 -0.86
CA THR A 79 -9.28 -57.59 -1.17
C THR A 79 -8.12 -56.56 -1.11
N THR A 80 -6.88 -57.04 -1.20
CA THR A 80 -5.57 -56.36 -1.29
C THR A 80 -5.19 -55.99 -2.77
N THR A 81 -4.03 -55.43 -3.17
CA THR A 81 -2.65 -55.60 -2.65
C THR A 81 -1.63 -54.50 -3.04
N SER A 82 -0.54 -54.47 -2.26
CA SER A 82 0.72 -53.69 -2.25
C SER A 82 1.54 -53.67 -3.58
N ALA A 83 2.72 -53.03 -3.71
CA ALA A 83 3.69 -52.49 -2.72
C ALA A 83 4.72 -51.48 -3.31
N HIS A 84 5.48 -50.81 -2.40
CA HIS A 84 6.86 -50.21 -2.48
C HIS A 84 7.40 -49.55 -3.79
N GLY A 85 8.30 -48.55 -3.76
CA GLY A 85 8.89 -47.79 -2.64
C GLY A 85 10.36 -47.34 -2.89
N MET A 86 10.75 -46.22 -2.26
CA MET A 86 12.13 -45.69 -2.07
C MET A 86 12.75 -44.76 -3.15
N THR A 87 13.75 -43.99 -2.72
CA THR A 87 14.26 -42.72 -3.28
C THR A 87 15.71 -42.84 -3.75
N THR A 88 16.19 -42.03 -4.72
CA THR A 88 17.48 -41.29 -4.61
C THR A 88 17.78 -40.29 -5.75
N THR A 89 18.33 -39.13 -5.35
CA THR A 89 19.49 -38.39 -5.90
C THR A 89 19.56 -37.88 -7.35
N THR A 90 19.86 -36.57 -7.43
CA THR A 90 20.26 -35.73 -8.57
C THR A 90 21.54 -36.17 -9.30
N THR A 91 21.59 -36.01 -10.63
CA THR A 91 22.82 -35.63 -11.40
C THR A 91 22.39 -34.99 -12.73
N ALA A 92 23.13 -33.98 -13.20
CA ALA A 92 22.83 -33.26 -14.43
C ALA A 92 23.50 -33.89 -15.67
N HIS A 93 22.87 -33.76 -16.84
CA HIS A 93 23.55 -33.94 -18.13
C HIS A 93 23.11 -32.91 -19.17
N THR A 94 24.09 -32.27 -19.79
CA THR A 94 23.96 -31.44 -21.00
C THR A 94 23.98 -32.30 -22.25
N THR A 95 23.12 -32.02 -23.23
CA THR A 95 23.28 -32.53 -24.60
C THR A 95 22.91 -31.46 -25.64
N THR A 96 23.86 -31.11 -26.50
CA THR A 96 23.65 -30.24 -27.66
C THR A 96 23.32 -31.09 -28.89
N THR A 97 22.23 -30.77 -29.60
CA THR A 97 22.00 -31.29 -30.97
C THR A 97 21.37 -30.21 -31.85
N SER A 98 21.68 -30.22 -33.15
CA SER A 98 21.49 -29.10 -34.07
C SER A 98 20.37 -29.30 -35.11
N MET A 99 19.73 -28.17 -35.45
CA MET A 99 19.26 -27.80 -36.81
C MET A 99 18.55 -28.86 -37.67
N GLY A 100 17.22 -28.81 -37.71
CA GLY A 100 16.36 -29.34 -38.80
C GLY A 100 15.43 -28.25 -39.33
N ALA A 101 15.11 -28.26 -40.64
CA ALA A 101 14.55 -27.08 -41.32
C ALA A 101 13.01 -27.05 -41.50
N ARG A 102 12.52 -25.81 -41.63
CA ARG A 102 11.18 -25.32 -42.04
C ARG A 102 10.67 -25.90 -43.38
N PRO A 103 9.37 -25.75 -43.79
CA PRO A 103 8.50 -24.59 -43.52
C PRO A 103 6.96 -24.78 -43.37
N GLY A 104 6.28 -23.69 -42.94
CA GLY A 104 4.96 -23.30 -43.46
C GLY A 104 3.81 -23.13 -42.44
N GLY A 105 3.44 -21.88 -42.10
CA GLY A 105 2.20 -21.58 -41.39
C GLY A 105 2.20 -20.26 -40.58
N ALA A 106 1.25 -19.37 -40.90
CA ALA A 106 0.74 -18.21 -40.15
C ALA A 106 1.64 -17.44 -39.13
N MET A 107 1.76 -16.13 -39.34
CA MET A 107 2.09 -15.13 -38.31
C MET A 107 1.24 -13.87 -38.55
N ALA A 108 0.24 -13.64 -37.71
CA ALA A 108 -0.39 -12.33 -37.53
C ALA A 108 0.18 -11.72 -36.24
N GLY A 109 0.52 -10.44 -36.26
CA GLY A 109 1.36 -9.84 -35.21
C GLY A 109 0.62 -9.62 -33.89
N HIS A 110 1.08 -10.28 -32.82
CA HIS A 110 0.88 -9.82 -31.45
C HIS A 110 2.00 -8.84 -31.06
N PRO A 111 1.70 -7.65 -30.53
CA PRO A 111 2.55 -7.07 -29.48
C PRO A 111 2.29 -7.88 -28.19
N GLY A 112 3.29 -8.31 -27.41
CA GLY A 112 4.71 -7.99 -27.47
C GLY A 112 5.16 -7.56 -26.07
N GLY A 113 5.40 -8.53 -25.18
CA GLY A 113 5.64 -8.27 -23.75
C GLY A 113 6.81 -7.32 -23.50
N GLY A 114 6.56 -6.25 -22.74
CA GLY A 114 7.55 -5.26 -22.33
C GLY A 114 8.34 -5.72 -21.10
N VAL A 115 9.65 -5.55 -21.15
CA VAL A 115 10.58 -5.84 -20.05
C VAL A 115 10.42 -4.81 -18.92
N ALA A 116 10.71 -5.19 -17.68
CA ALA A 116 10.86 -4.24 -16.58
C ALA A 116 12.00 -3.22 -16.87
N GLY A 117 11.82 -1.97 -16.44
CA GLY A 117 12.84 -0.92 -16.52
C GLY A 117 12.47 0.32 -17.35
N ALA A 118 11.45 1.07 -16.92
CA ALA A 118 11.13 2.40 -17.45
C ALA A 118 10.39 3.26 -16.41
N HIS A 119 11.13 3.88 -15.47
CA HIS A 119 10.55 4.91 -14.60
C HIS A 119 10.30 6.17 -15.44
N GLY A 120 9.10 6.76 -15.34
CA GLY A 120 8.71 7.93 -16.14
C GLY A 120 7.33 7.85 -16.84
N SER A 121 6.39 7.08 -16.29
CA SER A 121 4.95 7.21 -16.60
C SER A 121 4.15 6.77 -15.39
N LEU A 122 3.02 7.43 -15.15
CA LEU A 122 2.05 7.03 -14.14
C LEU A 122 1.58 5.61 -14.45
N ALA A 123 1.69 4.69 -13.47
CA ALA A 123 1.59 3.24 -13.71
C ALA A 123 0.22 2.76 -14.20
N HIS A 124 -0.81 3.61 -14.06
CA HIS A 124 -2.20 3.30 -14.39
C HIS A 124 -2.77 4.34 -15.38
N ALA A 125 -3.68 3.87 -16.24
CA ALA A 125 -4.48 4.75 -17.08
C ALA A 125 -5.39 5.63 -16.19
N GLY A 126 -5.42 6.93 -16.45
CA GLY A 126 -6.23 7.87 -15.68
C GLY A 126 -7.74 7.75 -15.95
N PRO A 127 -8.58 8.40 -15.14
CA PRO A 127 -10.04 8.42 -15.31
C PRO A 127 -10.45 9.07 -16.64
N VAL A 128 -11.70 8.85 -17.06
CA VAL A 128 -12.23 9.43 -18.32
C VAL A 128 -12.18 10.96 -18.27
N GLY A 129 -11.44 11.54 -19.23
CA GLY A 129 -11.23 12.99 -19.32
C GLY A 129 -9.99 13.51 -18.59
N SER A 130 -9.18 12.64 -17.98
CA SER A 130 -7.84 13.01 -17.51
C SER A 130 -6.89 13.37 -18.67
N HIS A 131 -5.89 14.20 -18.37
CA HIS A 131 -4.91 14.68 -19.33
C HIS A 131 -3.49 14.62 -18.77
N ASP A 132 -2.63 13.85 -19.44
CA ASP A 132 -1.23 13.67 -19.05
C ASP A 132 -0.33 14.65 -19.81
N ARG A 133 0.47 15.42 -19.07
CA ARG A 133 1.56 16.24 -19.60
C ARG A 133 2.89 15.66 -19.17
N VAL A 134 3.77 15.41 -20.15
CA VAL A 134 5.13 14.88 -19.94
C VAL A 134 6.16 15.93 -20.36
N GLY A 135 7.13 16.20 -19.49
CA GLY A 135 8.25 17.10 -19.72
C GLY A 135 9.46 16.39 -20.31
N ALA A 136 10.28 17.10 -21.08
CA ALA A 136 11.50 16.56 -21.68
C ALA A 136 12.59 16.15 -20.66
N ASN A 137 12.38 16.48 -19.38
CA ASN A 137 13.20 16.10 -18.24
C ASN A 137 12.68 14.86 -17.47
N GLY A 138 11.61 14.21 -17.97
CA GLY A 138 10.99 13.04 -17.31
C GLY A 138 9.89 13.38 -16.30
N ASN A 139 9.66 14.67 -16.00
CA ASN A 139 8.55 15.08 -15.13
C ASN A 139 7.21 14.75 -15.79
N VAL A 140 6.21 14.36 -14.99
CA VAL A 140 4.84 14.11 -15.45
C VAL A 140 3.86 14.85 -14.55
N MET A 141 2.76 15.35 -15.11
CA MET A 141 1.57 15.71 -14.34
C MET A 141 0.32 15.22 -15.06
N ARG A 142 -0.55 14.52 -14.34
CA ARG A 142 -1.92 14.23 -14.76
C ARG A 142 -2.84 15.27 -14.15
N THR A 143 -3.70 15.86 -14.97
CA THR A 143 -4.86 16.62 -14.49
C THR A 143 -6.15 15.83 -14.68
N ARG A 144 -7.13 16.05 -13.80
CA ARG A 144 -8.49 15.50 -13.95
C ARG A 144 -9.25 16.26 -15.03
N ALA A 145 -10.45 15.77 -15.38
CA ALA A 145 -11.34 16.43 -16.34
C ALA A 145 -11.80 17.85 -15.96
N ASN A 146 -11.61 18.27 -14.69
CA ASN A 146 -11.85 19.64 -14.22
C ASN A 146 -10.61 20.56 -14.29
N GLY A 147 -9.47 20.05 -14.78
CA GLY A 147 -8.21 20.79 -14.92
C GLY A 147 -7.33 20.84 -13.66
N HIS A 148 -7.79 20.34 -12.50
CA HIS A 148 -6.97 20.26 -11.30
C HIS A 148 -5.94 19.12 -11.40
N PRO A 149 -4.74 19.25 -10.81
CA PRO A 149 -3.79 18.15 -10.67
C PRO A 149 -4.41 16.93 -9.97
N MET A 150 -4.01 15.75 -10.42
CA MET A 150 -4.29 14.45 -9.80
C MET A 150 -2.98 13.83 -9.34
N ASP A 151 -2.08 13.58 -10.30
CA ASP A 151 -0.76 13.00 -10.06
C ASP A 151 0.34 13.96 -10.53
N VAL A 152 1.44 14.05 -9.78
CA VAL A 152 2.65 14.81 -10.13
C VAL A 152 3.88 13.93 -9.88
N HIS A 153 4.69 13.71 -10.91
CA HIS A 153 5.98 13.00 -10.83
C HIS A 153 7.13 13.98 -11.08
N ASP A 154 8.00 14.14 -10.08
CA ASP A 154 9.28 14.85 -10.18
C ASP A 154 10.42 13.84 -10.32
N ALA A 155 10.85 13.63 -11.57
CA ALA A 155 11.90 12.69 -11.93
C ALA A 155 13.30 13.08 -11.40
N ARG A 156 13.50 14.34 -10.97
CA ARG A 156 14.75 14.80 -10.36
C ARG A 156 14.79 14.48 -8.86
N ARG A 157 13.64 14.47 -8.18
CA ARG A 157 13.54 14.20 -6.74
C ARG A 157 13.14 12.77 -6.42
N GLY A 158 12.72 11.96 -7.41
CA GLY A 158 12.18 10.63 -7.19
C GLY A 158 10.86 10.69 -6.42
N MET A 159 10.06 11.75 -6.67
CA MET A 159 8.89 12.12 -5.86
C MET A 159 7.60 12.00 -6.67
N ASP A 160 6.65 11.29 -6.11
CA ASP A 160 5.27 11.20 -6.60
C ASP A 160 4.34 11.90 -5.61
N ILE A 161 3.43 12.73 -6.12
CA ILE A 161 2.42 13.43 -5.32
C ILE A 161 1.06 13.14 -5.93
N HIS A 162 0.16 12.60 -5.13
CA HIS A 162 -1.22 12.31 -5.51
C HIS A 162 -2.17 13.16 -4.66
N HIS A 163 -2.99 13.97 -5.32
CA HIS A 163 -4.08 14.74 -4.73
C HIS A 163 -5.36 13.95 -4.97
N ASN A 164 -5.91 13.31 -3.94
CA ASN A 164 -7.10 12.46 -4.04
C ASN A 164 -8.40 13.30 -4.22
N LEU A 165 -9.52 12.67 -4.59
CA LEU A 165 -10.75 13.36 -5.00
C LEU A 165 -11.59 13.96 -3.85
N ALA A 166 -11.58 13.35 -2.65
CA ALA A 166 -12.20 13.93 -1.44
C ALA A 166 -11.27 14.92 -0.72
N GLY A 167 -10.01 15.00 -1.12
CA GLY A 167 -9.13 16.15 -0.93
C GLY A 167 -7.85 15.88 -0.15
N GLY A 168 -7.62 14.66 0.34
CA GLY A 168 -6.36 14.31 0.99
C GLY A 168 -5.18 14.34 0.02
N ARG A 169 -3.98 14.69 0.51
CA ARG A 169 -2.74 14.64 -0.30
C ARG A 169 -1.78 13.56 0.20
N ARG A 170 -1.38 12.67 -0.71
CA ARG A 170 -0.36 11.62 -0.51
C ARG A 170 0.92 12.01 -1.25
N ILE A 171 2.07 11.89 -0.59
CA ILE A 171 3.39 12.15 -1.14
C ILE A 171 4.25 10.91 -0.91
N SER A 172 4.90 10.40 -1.96
CA SER A 172 5.83 9.27 -1.92
C SER A 172 7.18 9.71 -2.46
N VAL A 173 8.28 9.24 -1.88
CA VAL A 173 9.64 9.40 -2.41
C VAL A 173 10.38 8.08 -2.34
N GLU A 174 11.00 7.66 -3.44
CA GLU A 174 12.02 6.61 -3.44
C GLU A 174 13.41 7.27 -3.30
N ARG A 175 14.12 6.98 -2.20
CA ARG A 175 15.49 7.44 -1.99
C ARG A 175 16.47 6.59 -2.80
N ALA A 176 17.70 7.10 -2.99
CA ALA A 176 18.77 6.43 -3.74
C ALA A 176 19.34 5.13 -3.08
N ASP A 177 18.83 4.75 -1.91
CA ASP A 177 19.11 3.48 -1.22
C ASP A 177 17.90 2.52 -1.25
N HIS A 178 16.89 2.81 -2.06
CA HIS A 178 15.59 2.12 -2.17
C HIS A 178 14.74 2.12 -0.88
N SER A 179 15.07 2.96 0.10
CA SER A 179 14.12 3.31 1.16
C SER A 179 13.02 4.22 0.60
N ARG A 180 11.77 4.03 1.06
CA ARG A 180 10.61 4.77 0.56
C ARG A 180 9.96 5.58 1.68
N LEU A 181 9.93 6.90 1.52
CA LEU A 181 9.11 7.79 2.36
C LEU A 181 7.69 7.83 1.81
N VAL A 182 6.70 7.79 2.71
CA VAL A 182 5.31 8.16 2.40
C VAL A 182 4.80 9.12 3.47
N TYR A 183 4.34 10.29 3.05
CA TYR A 183 3.65 11.27 3.88
C TYR A 183 2.21 11.44 3.40
N GLU A 184 1.27 11.46 4.33
CA GLU A 184 -0.15 11.75 4.09
C GLU A 184 -0.60 12.72 5.20
N ARG A 185 -1.29 13.83 4.85
CA ARG A 185 -1.59 14.85 5.87
C ARG A 185 -2.61 14.34 6.88
N GLY A 186 -2.36 14.65 8.16
CA GLY A 186 -3.16 14.22 9.31
C GLY A 186 -3.09 12.72 9.63
N ARG A 187 -2.33 11.93 8.87
CA ARG A 187 -2.17 10.49 9.05
C ARG A 187 -0.76 10.14 9.55
N GLY A 188 -0.56 8.88 9.93
CA GLY A 188 0.76 8.33 10.21
C GLY A 188 1.59 8.15 8.95
N GLY A 189 2.40 9.16 8.58
CA GLY A 189 3.44 8.98 7.56
C GLY A 189 4.48 7.95 7.99
N TYR A 190 5.10 7.26 7.02
CA TYR A 190 6.05 6.18 7.28
C TYR A 190 7.33 6.25 6.44
N ILE A 191 8.35 5.57 6.95
CA ILE A 191 9.61 5.31 6.25
C ILE A 191 9.78 3.80 6.11
N ALA A 192 9.69 3.29 4.88
CA ALA A 192 9.93 1.90 4.54
C ALA A 192 11.42 1.63 4.32
N HIS A 193 11.91 0.49 4.80
CA HIS A 193 13.23 -0.05 4.46
C HIS A 193 13.09 -1.50 4.00
N PRO A 194 13.66 -1.88 2.83
CA PRO A 194 13.82 -3.28 2.48
C PRO A 194 14.87 -3.93 3.38
N TYR A 195 14.65 -5.20 3.73
CA TYR A 195 15.62 -6.08 4.40
C TYR A 195 15.35 -7.54 4.01
N MET A 196 16.37 -8.38 4.16
CA MET A 196 16.28 -9.81 3.84
C MET A 196 16.13 -10.64 5.10
N PHE A 197 15.14 -11.53 5.11
CA PHE A 197 14.88 -12.50 6.18
C PHE A 197 14.78 -13.90 5.56
N HIS A 198 15.66 -14.82 5.97
CA HIS A 198 15.87 -16.17 5.40
C HIS A 198 16.06 -16.26 3.86
N GLY A 199 16.26 -15.13 3.16
CA GLY A 199 16.37 -15.05 1.70
C GLY A 199 15.10 -14.56 0.99
N HIS A 200 14.06 -14.22 1.75
CA HIS A 200 12.89 -13.48 1.29
C HIS A 200 13.04 -11.99 1.62
N GLU A 201 12.47 -11.13 0.76
CA GLU A 201 12.49 -9.68 0.95
C GLU A 201 11.28 -9.22 1.75
N TYR A 202 11.56 -8.37 2.75
CA TYR A 202 10.56 -7.76 3.61
C TYR A 202 10.77 -6.24 3.67
N ALA A 203 9.69 -5.47 3.74
CA ALA A 203 9.72 -4.05 4.04
C ALA A 203 9.35 -3.81 5.52
N ARG A 204 10.20 -3.12 6.27
CA ARG A 204 9.86 -2.54 7.57
C ARG A 204 9.37 -1.10 7.34
N ARG A 205 8.08 -0.85 7.50
CA ARG A 205 7.52 0.52 7.56
C ARG A 205 7.57 1.02 9.00
N SER A 206 8.38 2.05 9.26
CA SER A 206 8.38 2.78 10.53
C SER A 206 7.45 3.99 10.41
N TYR A 207 6.30 3.90 11.06
CA TYR A 207 5.27 4.94 11.10
C TYR A 207 5.56 5.95 12.21
N TYR A 208 5.27 7.23 11.97
CA TYR A 208 5.46 8.33 12.92
C TYR A 208 4.14 9.09 13.12
N TYR A 209 3.46 8.87 14.26
CA TYR A 209 2.13 9.42 14.53
C TYR A 209 1.98 9.83 15.99
N HIS A 210 1.31 10.96 16.27
CA HIS A 210 1.14 11.56 17.61
C HIS A 210 2.43 11.60 18.46
N GLY A 211 3.58 11.86 17.83
CA GLY A 211 4.89 11.94 18.49
C GLY A 211 5.50 10.58 18.91
N ARG A 212 4.95 9.47 18.45
CA ARG A 212 5.47 8.10 18.67
C ARG A 212 5.89 7.48 17.34
N ALA A 213 6.85 6.55 17.41
CA ALA A 213 7.23 5.69 16.30
C ALA A 213 6.76 4.25 16.57
N TYR A 214 6.21 3.58 15.57
CA TYR A 214 5.89 2.14 15.61
C TYR A 214 6.26 1.47 14.28
N ASN A 215 6.45 0.15 14.31
CA ASN A 215 6.85 -0.62 13.12
C ASN A 215 5.74 -1.56 12.67
N ARG A 216 5.65 -1.75 11.35
CA ARG A 216 4.90 -2.82 10.69
C ARG A 216 5.82 -3.48 9.67
N PHE A 217 5.59 -4.77 9.41
CA PHE A 217 6.39 -5.58 8.50
C PHE A 217 5.52 -6.06 7.34
N TYR A 218 6.10 -6.14 6.15
CA TYR A 218 5.40 -6.61 4.95
C TYR A 218 6.32 -7.53 4.17
N ASN A 219 5.85 -8.71 3.78
CA ASN A 219 6.57 -9.60 2.85
C ASN A 219 6.32 -9.11 1.42
N HIS A 220 7.36 -9.06 0.58
CA HIS A 220 7.26 -8.57 -0.78
C HIS A 220 6.90 -9.72 -1.76
N TYR A 221 5.64 -9.79 -2.17
CA TYR A 221 5.07 -10.94 -2.89
C TYR A 221 4.63 -10.58 -4.32
N GLY A 222 5.24 -11.21 -5.33
CA GLY A 222 4.87 -11.02 -6.73
C GLY A 222 3.56 -11.75 -7.09
N TYR A 223 2.54 -11.02 -7.53
CA TYR A 223 1.23 -11.55 -7.91
C TYR A 223 0.80 -11.03 -9.28
N ARG A 224 0.61 -11.94 -10.26
CA ARG A 224 0.09 -11.64 -11.62
C ARG A 224 0.80 -10.49 -12.37
N GLY A 225 2.05 -10.16 -12.02
CA GLY A 225 2.84 -9.11 -12.67
C GLY A 225 2.95 -7.80 -11.91
N VAL A 226 2.20 -7.63 -10.80
CA VAL A 226 2.46 -6.58 -9.79
C VAL A 226 3.19 -7.17 -8.58
N TYR A 227 3.70 -6.31 -7.72
CA TYR A 227 4.24 -6.69 -6.41
C TYR A 227 3.34 -6.18 -5.29
N LEU A 228 3.13 -7.03 -4.30
CA LEU A 228 2.25 -6.80 -3.16
C LEU A 228 3.07 -6.74 -1.88
N ASP A 229 2.94 -5.64 -1.12
CA ASP A 229 3.42 -5.56 0.26
C ASP A 229 2.40 -6.25 1.17
N VAL A 230 2.69 -7.46 1.64
CA VAL A 230 1.74 -8.30 2.40
C VAL A 230 2.03 -8.22 3.88
N TYR A 231 1.11 -7.65 4.69
CA TYR A 231 1.33 -7.47 6.14
C TYR A 231 1.77 -8.76 6.86
N ALA A 232 2.74 -8.63 7.76
CA ALA A 232 3.21 -9.66 8.66
C ALA A 232 3.13 -9.15 10.12
N PRO A 233 2.37 -9.81 11.02
CA PRO A 233 2.23 -9.42 12.41
C PRO A 233 3.56 -9.21 13.15
N VAL A 234 3.58 -8.25 14.07
CA VAL A 234 4.75 -7.92 14.92
C VAL A 234 4.95 -8.97 16.02
N HIS A 235 3.85 -9.54 16.49
CA HIS A 235 3.76 -10.56 17.53
C HIS A 235 2.60 -11.51 17.22
N TYR A 236 2.55 -12.64 17.93
CA TYR A 236 1.47 -13.60 17.89
C TYR A 236 1.01 -13.98 19.30
N TYR A 237 -0.27 -14.27 19.46
CA TYR A 237 -0.85 -14.69 20.73
C TYR A 237 -0.80 -16.22 20.91
N GLY A 238 -0.95 -16.70 22.15
CA GLY A 238 -1.10 -18.14 22.40
C GLY A 238 -2.42 -18.67 21.83
N VAL A 239 -2.45 -19.93 21.37
CA VAL A 239 -3.64 -20.56 20.77
C VAL A 239 -4.90 -20.52 21.66
N GLY A 240 -4.75 -20.46 22.98
CA GLY A 240 -5.86 -20.26 23.91
C GLY A 240 -6.51 -18.87 23.83
N PHE A 241 -5.73 -17.84 23.49
CA PHE A 241 -6.22 -16.48 23.27
C PHE A 241 -6.93 -16.36 21.92
N TYR A 242 -6.33 -16.86 20.82
CA TYR A 242 -7.03 -16.94 19.53
C TYR A 242 -8.34 -17.75 19.64
N GLY A 243 -8.34 -18.85 20.40
CA GLY A 243 -9.56 -19.60 20.72
C GLY A 243 -10.63 -18.75 21.42
N TRP A 244 -10.25 -17.86 22.34
CA TRP A 244 -11.17 -16.93 23.01
C TRP A 244 -11.57 -15.71 22.14
N ALA A 245 -10.70 -15.27 21.23
CA ALA A 245 -10.93 -14.18 20.27
C ALA A 245 -11.71 -14.61 19.01
N TYR A 246 -11.81 -15.92 18.74
CA TYR A 246 -12.57 -16.47 17.62
C TYR A 246 -13.98 -16.95 18.00
N ASN A 247 -14.15 -17.55 19.19
CA ASN A 247 -15.42 -18.17 19.58
C ASN A 247 -16.41 -17.16 20.22
N PRO A 248 -17.73 -17.38 20.10
CA PRO A 248 -18.74 -16.61 20.83
C PRO A 248 -18.52 -16.63 22.35
N TRP A 249 -18.83 -15.52 23.01
CA TRP A 249 -18.78 -15.42 24.46
C TRP A 249 -20.03 -16.05 25.10
N ALA A 250 -19.85 -16.74 26.23
CA ALA A 250 -20.94 -17.42 26.94
C ALA A 250 -22.05 -16.48 27.45
N VAL A 251 -21.76 -15.19 27.57
CA VAL A 251 -22.71 -14.12 27.90
C VAL A 251 -22.43 -12.93 26.97
N PRO A 252 -23.41 -12.44 26.18
CA PRO A 252 -23.25 -11.24 25.37
C PRO A 252 -23.01 -9.99 26.23
N VAL A 253 -22.09 -9.13 25.81
CA VAL A 253 -21.63 -7.98 26.58
C VAL A 253 -22.19 -6.67 26.03
N ALA A 254 -22.83 -5.86 26.87
CA ALA A 254 -23.03 -4.44 26.59
C ALA A 254 -21.73 -3.69 26.95
N TYR A 255 -20.98 -3.21 25.95
CA TYR A 255 -19.70 -2.53 26.14
C TYR A 255 -19.84 -1.03 25.88
N SER A 256 -19.34 -0.19 26.81
CA SER A 256 -19.36 1.26 26.67
C SER A 256 -17.97 1.75 26.26
N TRP A 257 -17.85 2.22 25.02
CA TRP A 257 -16.57 2.59 24.43
C TRP A 257 -15.98 3.93 24.88
N GLY A 258 -16.79 4.83 25.44
CA GLY A 258 -16.34 6.15 25.90
C GLY A 258 -16.20 7.25 24.83
N TRP A 259 -16.09 6.94 23.53
CA TRP A 259 -16.02 7.95 22.45
C TRP A 259 -17.34 8.69 22.15
N GLY A 260 -18.36 8.52 22.99
CA GLY A 260 -19.69 9.16 22.87
C GLY A 260 -19.69 10.71 22.84
N ALA A 261 -18.59 11.36 23.24
CA ALA A 261 -18.39 12.80 23.19
C ALA A 261 -17.18 13.23 22.32
N ALA A 262 -16.61 12.31 21.54
CA ALA A 262 -15.51 12.61 20.62
C ALA A 262 -16.04 13.36 19.37
N PRO A 263 -15.36 14.41 18.89
CA PRO A 263 -15.82 15.18 17.72
C PRO A 263 -16.04 14.32 16.47
N TRP A 264 -15.16 13.33 16.23
CA TRP A 264 -15.29 12.40 15.11
C TRP A 264 -16.58 11.58 15.14
N TYR A 265 -17.11 11.26 16.33
CA TYR A 265 -18.41 10.59 16.44
C TYR A 265 -19.60 11.53 16.29
N GLY A 266 -19.45 12.79 16.67
CA GLY A 266 -20.43 13.83 16.32
C GLY A 266 -20.61 13.95 14.80
N TYR A 267 -19.53 13.76 14.04
CA TYR A 267 -19.52 13.77 12.58
C TYR A 267 -20.04 12.45 11.98
N TYR A 268 -19.47 11.32 12.39
CA TYR A 268 -19.76 10.01 11.79
C TYR A 268 -20.88 9.19 12.46
N GLY A 269 -21.52 9.68 13.53
CA GLY A 269 -22.57 8.93 14.25
C GLY A 269 -23.86 8.66 13.45
N ALA A 270 -24.07 9.38 12.35
CA ALA A 270 -25.13 9.08 11.37
C ALA A 270 -24.74 7.95 10.39
N TYR A 271 -23.43 7.77 10.15
CA TYR A 271 -22.89 6.69 9.33
C TYR A 271 -22.76 5.39 10.14
N PHE A 272 -22.11 5.47 11.30
CA PHE A 272 -21.71 4.32 12.08
C PHE A 272 -22.36 4.33 13.47
N THR A 273 -23.02 3.22 13.81
CA THR A 273 -23.50 2.94 15.16
C THR A 273 -22.89 1.61 15.64
N PRO A 274 -22.27 1.55 16.83
CA PRO A 274 -21.75 0.30 17.38
C PRO A 274 -22.87 -0.70 17.70
N TYR A 275 -22.55 -1.99 17.75
CA TYR A 275 -23.49 -3.02 18.17
C TYR A 275 -23.94 -2.77 19.63
N PRO A 276 -25.24 -2.91 19.95
CA PRO A 276 -25.74 -2.67 21.31
C PRO A 276 -25.27 -3.75 22.31
N VAL A 277 -24.97 -4.96 21.83
CA VAL A 277 -24.38 -6.06 22.59
C VAL A 277 -23.44 -6.88 21.70
N TYR A 278 -22.35 -7.36 22.29
CA TYR A 278 -21.31 -8.17 21.66
C TYR A 278 -21.43 -9.62 22.11
N ALA A 279 -22.00 -10.47 21.26
CA ALA A 279 -22.10 -11.92 21.49
C ALA A 279 -20.81 -12.69 21.14
N ALA A 280 -19.89 -12.07 20.40
CA ALA A 280 -18.61 -12.64 20.00
C ALA A 280 -17.55 -11.53 19.86
N PRO A 281 -16.25 -11.84 20.05
CA PRO A 281 -15.17 -10.87 19.88
C PRO A 281 -15.08 -10.31 18.46
N SER A 282 -15.43 -11.07 17.42
CA SER A 282 -15.44 -10.57 16.04
C SER A 282 -16.38 -9.38 15.82
N LEU A 283 -17.50 -9.32 16.53
CA LEU A 283 -18.42 -8.17 16.51
C LEU A 283 -17.78 -6.94 17.18
N TRP A 284 -16.96 -7.14 18.22
CA TRP A 284 -16.25 -6.08 18.92
C TRP A 284 -15.07 -5.56 18.09
N LEU A 285 -14.30 -6.47 17.49
CA LEU A 285 -13.21 -6.18 16.55
C LEU A 285 -13.71 -5.48 15.27
N THR A 286 -14.92 -5.79 14.82
CA THR A 286 -15.59 -5.06 13.72
C THR A 286 -15.82 -3.60 14.07
N ASP A 287 -16.37 -3.35 15.26
CA ASP A 287 -16.59 -1.99 15.71
C ASP A 287 -15.28 -1.25 16.05
N TYR A 288 -14.25 -1.96 16.52
CA TYR A 288 -12.90 -1.42 16.67
C TYR A 288 -12.33 -0.98 15.32
N LEU A 289 -12.35 -1.86 14.31
CA LEU A 289 -11.89 -1.59 12.95
C LEU A 289 -12.57 -0.35 12.35
N ILE A 290 -13.90 -0.29 12.41
CA ILE A 290 -14.66 0.83 11.85
C ILE A 290 -14.44 2.12 12.66
N ALA A 291 -14.38 2.05 14.00
CA ALA A 291 -14.13 3.20 14.86
C ALA A 291 -12.76 3.83 14.60
N THR A 292 -11.69 3.03 14.57
CA THR A 292 -10.33 3.52 14.30
C THR A 292 -10.23 4.13 12.91
N SER A 293 -10.75 3.45 11.88
CA SER A 293 -10.79 3.96 10.50
C SER A 293 -11.47 5.34 10.42
N LEU A 294 -12.63 5.50 11.06
CA LEU A 294 -13.37 6.77 11.07
C LEU A 294 -12.70 7.85 11.92
N GLN A 295 -11.97 7.49 12.98
CA GLN A 295 -11.18 8.46 13.73
C GLN A 295 -10.02 8.99 12.90
N ASP A 296 -9.23 8.13 12.24
CA ASP A 296 -8.09 8.55 11.41
C ASP A 296 -8.55 9.35 10.17
N SER A 297 -9.72 9.02 9.61
CA SER A 297 -10.37 9.84 8.56
C SER A 297 -10.76 11.24 9.05
N TYR A 298 -11.27 11.36 10.28
CA TYR A 298 -11.60 12.67 10.87
C TYR A 298 -10.34 13.50 11.17
N ASP A 299 -9.31 12.88 11.75
CA ASP A 299 -8.04 13.55 12.05
C ASP A 299 -7.33 14.01 10.75
N ALA A 300 -7.43 13.23 9.66
CA ALA A 300 -7.01 13.64 8.31
C ALA A 300 -7.82 14.83 7.77
N HIS A 301 -9.16 14.75 7.77
CA HIS A 301 -10.04 15.81 7.29
C HIS A 301 -9.81 17.15 8.02
N VAL A 302 -9.64 17.11 9.34
CA VAL A 302 -9.36 18.29 10.17
C VAL A 302 -7.95 18.85 9.90
N ALA A 303 -6.99 18.03 9.50
CA ALA A 303 -5.63 18.48 9.16
C ALA A 303 -5.54 19.16 7.78
N ASP A 304 -6.36 18.76 6.80
CA ASP A 304 -6.37 19.37 5.45
C ASP A 304 -7.34 20.56 5.33
N GLN A 305 -8.56 20.46 5.88
CA GLN A 305 -9.60 21.50 5.72
C GLN A 305 -9.85 22.34 6.99
N GLY A 306 -9.34 21.91 8.14
CA GLY A 306 -9.62 22.56 9.42
C GLY A 306 -10.99 22.18 10.01
N GLN A 307 -11.13 22.37 11.33
CA GLN A 307 -12.28 21.86 12.08
C GLN A 307 -13.61 22.62 11.85
N ALA A 308 -13.60 23.72 11.09
CA ALA A 308 -14.80 24.49 10.77
C ALA A 308 -15.60 23.88 9.61
N ASP A 309 -14.92 23.42 8.56
CA ASP A 309 -15.56 22.88 7.35
C ASP A 309 -15.99 21.42 7.54
N ALA A 310 -15.36 20.69 8.47
CA ALA A 310 -15.78 19.39 8.97
C ALA A 310 -17.13 19.39 9.75
N ALA A 311 -17.87 20.51 9.76
CA ALA A 311 -19.27 20.59 10.19
C ALA A 311 -20.27 20.52 9.00
N GLY A 312 -19.79 20.46 7.75
CA GLY A 312 -20.56 20.80 6.56
C GLY A 312 -21.62 19.79 6.10
N SER A 313 -21.44 18.48 6.31
CA SER A 313 -22.43 17.45 5.93
C SER A 313 -22.20 16.13 6.67
N ALA A 314 -23.21 15.67 7.41
CA ALA A 314 -23.21 14.30 7.93
C ALA A 314 -23.45 13.29 6.77
N PRO A 315 -22.82 12.11 6.79
CA PRO A 315 -22.99 11.11 5.72
C PRO A 315 -24.46 10.71 5.45
N PRO A 316 -24.89 10.55 4.19
CA PRO A 316 -26.30 10.43 3.82
C PRO A 316 -26.85 9.00 3.89
N ALA A 317 -26.01 8.00 4.14
CA ALA A 317 -26.39 6.59 4.20
C ALA A 317 -25.70 5.91 5.40
N PRO A 318 -26.45 5.24 6.30
CA PRO A 318 -25.84 4.50 7.40
C PRO A 318 -25.21 3.18 6.93
N LEU A 319 -24.10 2.81 7.56
CA LEU A 319 -23.48 1.49 7.46
C LEU A 319 -24.43 0.44 8.03
N THR A 320 -25.03 -0.39 7.16
CA THR A 320 -26.16 -1.24 7.57
C THR A 320 -25.72 -2.42 8.46
N PRO A 321 -26.60 -2.94 9.33
CA PRO A 321 -26.30 -4.13 10.15
C PRO A 321 -25.85 -5.34 9.32
N GLU A 322 -26.38 -5.51 8.11
CA GLU A 322 -26.02 -6.57 7.17
C GLU A 322 -24.59 -6.39 6.66
N THR A 323 -24.21 -5.17 6.26
CA THR A 323 -22.82 -4.88 5.85
C THR A 323 -21.86 -5.07 7.02
N LYS A 324 -22.21 -4.64 8.24
CA LYS A 324 -21.41 -4.91 9.45
C LYS A 324 -21.26 -6.40 9.73
N ALA A 325 -22.31 -7.21 9.52
CA ALA A 325 -22.24 -8.66 9.71
C ALA A 325 -21.29 -9.33 8.69
N LEU A 326 -21.23 -8.84 7.45
CA LEU A 326 -20.25 -9.32 6.47
C LEU A 326 -18.80 -8.95 6.86
N VAL A 327 -18.57 -7.73 7.36
CA VAL A 327 -17.26 -7.34 7.94
C VAL A 327 -16.91 -8.24 9.13
N ALA A 328 -17.86 -8.58 10.00
CA ALA A 328 -17.62 -9.42 11.17
C ALA A 328 -17.22 -10.87 10.84
N GLU A 329 -17.77 -11.44 9.77
CA GLU A 329 -17.31 -12.75 9.29
C GLU A 329 -15.96 -12.68 8.54
N GLU A 330 -15.59 -11.54 7.95
CA GLU A 330 -14.23 -11.33 7.43
C GLU A 330 -13.21 -11.18 8.58
N VAL A 331 -13.46 -10.30 9.55
CA VAL A 331 -12.63 -10.13 10.75
C VAL A 331 -12.36 -11.47 11.44
N LYS A 332 -13.38 -12.32 11.53
CA LYS A 332 -13.28 -13.69 12.05
C LYS A 332 -12.42 -14.62 11.18
N ARG A 333 -12.43 -14.47 9.85
CA ARG A 333 -11.48 -15.14 8.94
C ARG A 333 -10.05 -14.64 9.16
N GLN A 334 -9.83 -13.34 9.35
CA GLN A 334 -8.49 -12.80 9.62
C GLN A 334 -7.93 -13.31 10.96
N VAL A 335 -8.74 -13.33 12.04
CA VAL A 335 -8.34 -13.96 13.33
C VAL A 335 -8.02 -15.45 13.17
N SER A 336 -8.73 -16.18 12.29
CA SER A 336 -8.41 -17.59 12.01
C SER A 336 -7.13 -17.77 11.19
N LEU A 337 -6.80 -16.83 10.30
CA LEU A 337 -5.55 -16.81 9.54
C LEU A 337 -4.36 -16.52 10.46
N GLU A 338 -4.47 -15.49 11.29
CA GLU A 338 -3.40 -15.08 12.22
C GLU A 338 -3.09 -16.18 13.25
N ASN A 339 -4.10 -16.93 13.71
CA ASN A 339 -3.92 -18.12 14.54
C ASN A 339 -3.15 -19.25 13.82
N ALA A 340 -3.24 -19.35 12.49
CA ALA A 340 -2.45 -20.31 11.71
C ALA A 340 -1.01 -19.81 11.48
N GLU A 341 -0.83 -18.52 11.20
CA GLU A 341 0.49 -17.86 11.12
C GLU A 341 1.25 -17.99 12.45
N ALA A 342 0.56 -17.81 13.59
CA ALA A 342 1.10 -18.03 14.93
C ALA A 342 1.62 -19.46 15.15
N GLN A 343 0.92 -20.47 14.61
CA GLN A 343 1.32 -21.88 14.69
C GLN A 343 2.51 -22.21 13.78
N ALA A 344 2.67 -21.52 12.65
CA ALA A 344 3.86 -21.60 11.81
C ALA A 344 5.07 -20.95 12.50
N ASN A 345 4.90 -19.73 13.02
CA ASN A 345 5.94 -19.01 13.77
C ASN A 345 6.42 -19.82 14.99
N ALA A 346 5.50 -20.46 15.73
CA ALA A 346 5.83 -21.35 16.85
C ALA A 346 6.53 -22.66 16.44
N GLN A 347 6.54 -23.02 15.15
CA GLN A 347 7.32 -24.13 14.57
C GLN A 347 8.62 -23.66 13.91
N HIS A 348 8.99 -22.39 14.05
CA HIS A 348 10.07 -21.73 13.30
C HIS A 348 9.93 -21.85 11.77
N GLN A 349 8.68 -21.81 11.30
CA GLN A 349 8.32 -21.70 9.89
C GLN A 349 7.87 -20.25 9.60
N GLU A 350 8.14 -19.77 8.38
CA GLU A 350 7.63 -18.48 7.92
C GLU A 350 6.18 -18.59 7.46
N GLY A 351 5.41 -17.51 7.62
CA GLY A 351 4.09 -17.39 7.01
C GLY A 351 4.20 -17.27 5.50
N GLU A 352 3.45 -18.09 4.76
CA GLU A 352 3.41 -18.01 3.30
C GLU A 352 2.67 -16.74 2.87
N ALA A 353 3.39 -15.77 2.29
CA ALA A 353 2.82 -14.50 1.86
C ALA A 353 1.62 -14.64 0.92
N ALA A 354 1.59 -15.67 0.06
CA ALA A 354 0.43 -15.98 -0.78
C ALA A 354 -0.85 -16.19 0.04
N SER A 355 -0.78 -16.97 1.13
CA SER A 355 -1.90 -17.26 2.04
C SER A 355 -2.37 -16.04 2.85
N SER A 356 -1.47 -15.08 3.11
CA SER A 356 -1.74 -13.86 3.88
C SER A 356 -2.14 -12.65 3.02
N SER A 357 -1.95 -12.76 1.70
CA SER A 357 -2.27 -11.74 0.68
C SER A 357 -3.68 -11.87 0.10
N ILE A 358 -4.04 -10.91 -0.76
CA ILE A 358 -5.22 -11.00 -1.64
C ILE A 358 -5.20 -12.21 -2.58
N ALA A 359 -4.04 -12.85 -2.84
CA ALA A 359 -3.96 -14.01 -3.73
C ALA A 359 -4.87 -15.17 -3.25
N ARG A 360 -4.97 -15.38 -1.93
CA ARG A 360 -5.93 -16.33 -1.35
C ARG A 360 -7.38 -15.88 -1.55
N LEU A 361 -7.69 -14.63 -1.20
CA LEU A 361 -9.04 -14.04 -1.30
C LEU A 361 -9.58 -14.04 -2.74
N LEU A 362 -8.70 -13.94 -3.74
CA LEU A 362 -9.02 -13.96 -5.16
C LEU A 362 -9.06 -15.39 -5.75
N SER A 363 -8.80 -16.45 -4.97
CA SER A 363 -8.69 -17.83 -5.46
C SER A 363 -9.49 -18.89 -4.68
N ASP A 364 -9.87 -18.66 -3.42
CA ASP A 364 -10.72 -19.60 -2.65
C ASP A 364 -12.21 -19.57 -3.03
N GLY A 365 -12.59 -18.63 -3.92
CA GLY A 365 -13.91 -18.53 -4.52
C GLY A 365 -15.00 -18.02 -3.57
N GLN A 366 -14.64 -17.48 -2.40
CA GLN A 366 -15.59 -16.93 -1.45
C GLN A 366 -15.83 -15.42 -1.69
N PRO A 367 -17.00 -14.89 -1.29
CA PRO A 367 -17.22 -13.44 -1.26
C PRO A 367 -16.46 -12.81 -0.09
N HIS A 368 -15.54 -11.90 -0.40
CA HIS A 368 -14.70 -11.22 0.58
C HIS A 368 -15.07 -9.75 0.73
N VAL A 369 -14.94 -9.22 1.95
CA VAL A 369 -15.27 -7.82 2.26
C VAL A 369 -14.03 -7.08 2.72
N PHE A 370 -13.85 -5.88 2.18
CA PHE A 370 -12.73 -4.99 2.42
C PHE A 370 -13.23 -3.71 3.06
N VAL A 371 -12.45 -3.17 3.99
CA VAL A 371 -12.71 -1.87 4.63
C VAL A 371 -11.58 -0.94 4.22
N ALA A 372 -11.92 0.24 3.70
CA ALA A 372 -10.91 1.24 3.34
C ALA A 372 -10.19 1.75 4.60
N GLY A 373 -8.88 1.96 4.50
CA GLY A 373 -8.00 2.49 5.56
C GLY A 373 -7.09 3.64 5.11
N LYS A 374 -7.42 4.19 3.95
CA LYS A 374 -6.89 5.42 3.36
C LYS A 374 -7.91 5.90 2.34
N GLU A 375 -7.71 7.10 1.82
CA GLU A 375 -8.40 7.58 0.63
C GLU A 375 -7.88 6.85 -0.63
N MET A 376 -8.78 6.55 -1.57
CA MET A 376 -8.47 5.95 -2.87
C MET A 376 -9.38 6.54 -3.95
N ASP A 377 -8.79 6.98 -5.05
CA ASP A 377 -9.52 7.31 -6.28
C ASP A 377 -9.78 6.03 -7.09
N LEU A 378 -11.04 5.70 -7.30
CA LEU A 378 -11.48 4.53 -8.06
C LEU A 378 -12.27 4.96 -9.31
N THR A 379 -12.42 4.03 -10.25
CA THR A 379 -13.27 4.22 -11.44
C THR A 379 -14.42 3.22 -11.47
N ASP A 380 -15.60 3.69 -11.88
CA ASP A 380 -16.76 2.84 -12.10
C ASP A 380 -16.71 2.13 -13.48
N ALA A 381 -17.69 1.27 -13.75
CA ALA A 381 -17.78 0.53 -15.02
C ALA A 381 -17.98 1.42 -16.28
N SER A 382 -18.15 2.73 -16.14
CA SER A 382 -18.17 3.73 -17.23
C SER A 382 -16.90 4.58 -17.29
N GLY A 383 -15.90 4.28 -16.45
CA GLY A 383 -14.66 5.04 -16.32
C GLY A 383 -14.84 6.41 -15.65
N GLN A 384 -16.00 6.66 -15.02
CA GLN A 384 -16.20 7.84 -14.19
C GLN A 384 -15.54 7.64 -12.84
N GLU A 385 -14.97 8.71 -12.32
CA GLU A 385 -14.17 8.71 -11.10
C GLU A 385 -15.01 8.91 -9.84
N CYS A 386 -14.63 8.24 -8.76
CA CYS A 386 -15.23 8.41 -7.44
C CYS A 386 -14.24 7.98 -6.34
N ALA A 387 -14.32 8.61 -5.16
CA ALA A 387 -13.49 8.26 -4.02
C ALA A 387 -14.03 7.04 -3.25
N VAL A 388 -13.17 6.36 -2.50
CA VAL A 388 -13.58 5.71 -1.24
C VAL A 388 -12.67 6.22 -0.12
N THR A 389 -13.23 6.40 1.07
CA THR A 389 -12.49 6.88 2.25
C THR A 389 -12.74 5.97 3.45
N ASP A 390 -11.92 6.08 4.49
CA ASP A 390 -11.78 5.07 5.54
C ASP A 390 -13.12 4.67 6.18
N GLY A 391 -13.27 3.38 6.47
CA GLY A 391 -14.54 2.84 6.97
C GLY A 391 -15.64 2.70 5.90
N ASP A 392 -15.38 3.07 4.63
CA ASP A 392 -16.15 2.56 3.50
C ASP A 392 -15.95 1.05 3.34
N VAL A 393 -16.98 0.37 2.83
CA VAL A 393 -17.01 -1.09 2.76
C VAL A 393 -17.29 -1.55 1.34
N LEU A 394 -16.38 -2.34 0.79
CA LEU A 394 -16.44 -2.90 -0.56
C LEU A 394 -16.46 -4.43 -0.51
N GLN A 395 -17.11 -5.07 -1.49
CA GLN A 395 -17.21 -6.53 -1.58
C GLN A 395 -16.70 -7.06 -2.91
N LEU A 396 -15.75 -7.98 -2.83
CA LEU A 396 -15.41 -8.90 -3.91
C LEU A 396 -16.48 -10.01 -3.96
N THR A 397 -17.17 -10.14 -5.09
CA THR A 397 -18.24 -11.13 -5.28
C THR A 397 -17.91 -12.22 -6.29
N ALA A 398 -16.82 -12.06 -7.06
CA ALA A 398 -16.34 -13.03 -8.04
C ALA A 398 -14.82 -12.88 -8.24
N PRO A 399 -14.08 -13.97 -8.57
CA PRO A 399 -12.67 -13.88 -8.93
C PRO A 399 -12.42 -13.02 -10.19
N PRO A 400 -11.34 -12.22 -10.24
CA PRO A 400 -10.98 -11.46 -11.44
C PRO A 400 -10.46 -12.39 -12.57
N PRO A 401 -10.69 -12.05 -13.85
CA PRO A 401 -10.12 -12.76 -15.00
C PRO A 401 -8.61 -13.02 -14.85
N ALA A 402 -8.10 -14.13 -15.39
CA ALA A 402 -6.73 -14.59 -15.10
C ALA A 402 -5.62 -13.60 -15.49
N ASP A 403 -5.90 -12.75 -16.49
CA ASP A 403 -5.06 -11.71 -17.09
C ASP A 403 -5.32 -10.30 -16.53
N ALA A 404 -6.32 -10.12 -15.66
CA ALA A 404 -6.61 -8.83 -15.03
C ALA A 404 -5.59 -8.48 -13.94
N THR A 405 -5.22 -7.20 -13.87
CA THR A 405 -4.36 -6.55 -12.84
C THR A 405 -5.16 -5.81 -11.76
N ALA A 406 -6.49 -5.87 -11.85
CA ALA A 406 -7.44 -5.20 -10.96
C ALA A 406 -8.64 -6.13 -10.68
N ALA A 407 -9.36 -5.86 -9.60
CA ALA A 407 -10.58 -6.57 -9.23
C ALA A 407 -11.80 -5.63 -9.28
N SER A 408 -12.92 -6.15 -9.76
CA SER A 408 -14.21 -5.45 -9.72
C SER A 408 -14.90 -5.70 -8.39
N LEU A 409 -15.06 -4.67 -7.56
CA LEU A 409 -15.72 -4.74 -6.27
C LEU A 409 -17.05 -3.97 -6.28
N THR A 410 -18.02 -4.44 -5.50
CA THR A 410 -19.29 -3.73 -5.27
C THR A 410 -19.20 -2.90 -3.99
N VAL A 411 -19.51 -1.60 -4.07
CA VAL A 411 -19.57 -0.73 -2.88
C VAL A 411 -20.80 -1.09 -2.04
N LEU A 412 -20.60 -1.58 -0.82
CA LEU A 412 -21.68 -1.92 0.12
C LEU A 412 -22.06 -0.77 1.06
N SER A 413 -21.11 0.12 1.36
CA SER A 413 -21.34 1.31 2.17
C SER A 413 -20.33 2.39 1.81
N SER A 414 -20.83 3.62 1.71
CA SER A 414 -20.05 4.83 1.51
C SER A 414 -20.70 6.03 2.19
N LYS A 415 -19.88 7.01 2.56
CA LYS A 415 -20.24 8.29 3.19
C LYS A 415 -20.62 9.39 2.18
N GLY A 416 -20.44 9.15 0.88
CA GLY A 416 -21.06 9.89 -0.22
C GLY A 416 -20.35 11.18 -0.63
N GLY A 417 -21.10 12.15 -1.15
CA GLY A 417 -20.52 13.36 -1.75
C GLY A 417 -19.82 13.05 -3.06
N VAL A 418 -18.48 13.05 -3.05
CA VAL A 418 -17.63 12.61 -4.17
C VAL A 418 -17.31 11.10 -4.15
N GLU A 419 -17.69 10.40 -3.08
CA GLU A 419 -17.45 8.97 -2.96
C GLU A 419 -18.33 8.12 -3.88
N CYS A 420 -17.87 6.90 -4.15
CA CYS A 420 -18.53 5.92 -4.99
C CYS A 420 -19.91 5.56 -4.45
N ARG A 421 -20.90 5.46 -5.34
CA ARG A 421 -22.30 5.27 -4.96
C ARG A 421 -22.52 3.87 -4.38
N ASN A 422 -23.30 3.75 -3.32
CA ASN A 422 -23.71 2.44 -2.81
C ASN A 422 -24.33 1.58 -3.94
N ARG A 423 -23.86 0.34 -4.08
CA ARG A 423 -24.11 -0.62 -5.18
C ARG A 423 -23.49 -0.31 -6.54
N SER A 424 -22.59 0.67 -6.68
CA SER A 424 -21.74 0.77 -7.88
C SER A 424 -20.71 -0.35 -7.88
N VAL A 425 -20.40 -0.87 -9.07
CA VAL A 425 -19.23 -1.73 -9.29
C VAL A 425 -18.07 -0.85 -9.73
N VAL A 426 -16.95 -0.96 -9.01
CA VAL A 426 -15.73 -0.15 -9.19
C VAL A 426 -14.52 -1.04 -9.41
N SER A 427 -13.54 -0.54 -10.17
CA SER A 427 -12.26 -1.19 -10.41
C SER A 427 -11.25 -0.79 -9.35
N VAL A 428 -10.67 -1.76 -8.64
CA VAL A 428 -9.64 -1.57 -7.60
C VAL A 428 -8.36 -2.25 -8.06
N SER A 429 -7.21 -1.57 -7.99
CA SER A 429 -5.90 -2.16 -8.29
C SER A 429 -5.59 -3.32 -7.33
N PHE A 430 -4.72 -4.25 -7.71
CA PHE A 430 -4.27 -5.29 -6.78
C PHE A 430 -3.42 -4.72 -5.63
N GLU A 431 -2.65 -3.65 -5.85
CA GLU A 431 -1.93 -2.98 -4.76
C GLU A 431 -2.88 -2.34 -3.74
N ASP A 432 -3.93 -1.63 -4.18
CA ASP A 432 -4.90 -0.98 -3.29
C ASP A 432 -5.80 -2.00 -2.57
N LEU A 433 -6.16 -3.09 -3.25
CA LEU A 433 -6.87 -4.20 -2.61
C LEU A 433 -6.00 -4.88 -1.53
N GLN A 434 -4.69 -4.97 -1.75
CA GLN A 434 -3.75 -5.42 -0.72
C GLN A 434 -3.60 -4.40 0.42
N ASP A 435 -3.56 -3.10 0.14
CA ASP A 435 -3.55 -2.06 1.20
C ASP A 435 -4.83 -2.12 2.06
N MET A 436 -6.02 -2.40 1.49
CA MET A 436 -7.24 -2.66 2.30
C MET A 436 -7.14 -3.93 3.16
N GLN A 437 -6.59 -5.02 2.60
CA GLN A 437 -6.37 -6.27 3.33
C GLN A 437 -5.32 -6.12 4.44
N ASN A 438 -4.29 -5.30 4.22
CA ASN A 438 -3.31 -4.91 5.21
C ASN A 438 -3.99 -4.12 6.34
N HIS A 439 -4.71 -3.04 6.01
CA HIS A 439 -5.44 -2.22 6.99
C HIS A 439 -6.35 -3.03 7.91
N MET A 440 -7.14 -3.95 7.33
CA MET A 440 -8.00 -4.83 8.13
C MET A 440 -7.18 -5.69 9.10
N ARG A 441 -6.10 -6.33 8.65
CA ARG A 441 -5.27 -7.18 9.52
C ARG A 441 -4.50 -6.38 10.56
N GLU A 442 -3.90 -5.25 10.20
CA GLU A 442 -3.19 -4.35 11.11
C GLU A 442 -4.10 -3.78 12.20
N THR A 443 -5.36 -3.50 11.88
CA THR A 443 -6.32 -2.96 12.85
C THR A 443 -6.99 -4.07 13.67
N VAL A 444 -7.12 -5.30 13.12
CA VAL A 444 -7.53 -6.48 13.91
C VAL A 444 -6.45 -6.86 14.93
N ASP A 445 -5.17 -6.87 14.55
CA ASP A 445 -4.01 -7.08 15.46
C ASP A 445 -4.02 -6.08 16.64
N GLN A 446 -4.20 -4.78 16.36
CA GLN A 446 -4.39 -3.75 17.40
C GLN A 446 -5.63 -4.01 18.28
N GLY A 447 -6.72 -4.47 17.68
CA GLY A 447 -7.92 -4.88 18.41
C GLY A 447 -7.69 -6.11 19.29
N LEU A 448 -6.83 -7.05 18.88
CA LEU A 448 -6.42 -8.20 19.68
C LEU A 448 -5.52 -7.79 20.86
N GLU A 449 -4.61 -6.83 20.68
CA GLU A 449 -3.83 -6.23 21.78
C GLU A 449 -4.75 -5.59 22.82
N GLU A 450 -5.72 -4.79 22.37
CA GLU A 450 -6.69 -4.14 23.24
C GLU A 450 -7.62 -5.14 23.95
N LEU A 451 -8.06 -6.20 23.25
CA LEU A 451 -8.80 -7.30 23.88
C LEU A 451 -7.96 -8.03 24.93
N GLN A 452 -6.66 -8.30 24.69
CA GLN A 452 -5.78 -8.93 25.68
C GLN A 452 -5.55 -8.03 26.89
N ALA A 453 -5.31 -6.74 26.66
CA ALA A 453 -5.08 -5.75 27.71
C ALA A 453 -6.34 -5.51 28.56
N LYS A 454 -7.54 -5.56 27.97
CA LYS A 454 -8.81 -5.22 28.62
C LYS A 454 -9.68 -6.42 29.02
N GLN A 455 -9.30 -7.67 28.73
CA GLN A 455 -10.04 -8.85 29.20
C GLN A 455 -10.29 -8.81 30.73
N GLY A 456 -11.51 -9.15 31.14
CA GLY A 456 -11.98 -9.08 32.52
C GLY A 456 -12.16 -7.66 33.08
N LYS A 457 -12.06 -6.61 32.25
CA LYS A 457 -12.12 -5.19 32.63
C LYS A 457 -13.09 -4.44 31.71
N GLY A 458 -13.62 -3.30 32.18
CA GLY A 458 -14.46 -2.41 31.35
C GLY A 458 -15.76 -3.03 30.81
N GLY A 459 -16.18 -4.19 31.33
CA GLY A 459 -17.32 -4.98 30.83
C GLY A 459 -16.94 -6.16 29.93
N LEU A 460 -15.71 -6.22 29.40
CA LEU A 460 -15.25 -7.37 28.61
C LEU A 460 -15.14 -8.63 29.47
N PRO A 461 -15.42 -9.84 28.94
CA PRO A 461 -15.30 -11.07 29.70
C PRO A 461 -13.86 -11.36 30.09
N ALA A 462 -13.66 -12.12 31.17
CA ALA A 462 -12.35 -12.69 31.46
C ALA A 462 -11.99 -13.73 30.39
N ALA A 463 -10.76 -13.69 29.91
CA ALA A 463 -10.19 -14.74 29.08
C ALA A 463 -9.78 -15.94 29.97
N PRO A 464 -9.85 -17.19 29.46
CA PRO A 464 -9.44 -18.36 30.24
C PRO A 464 -7.94 -18.31 30.57
N ALA A 465 -7.50 -19.00 31.63
CA ALA A 465 -6.09 -18.95 32.05
C ALA A 465 -5.09 -19.37 30.95
N SER A 466 -5.50 -20.24 30.02
CA SER A 466 -4.73 -20.64 28.83
C SER A 466 -4.57 -19.54 27.76
N ALA A 467 -5.29 -18.44 27.88
CA ALA A 467 -5.21 -17.25 27.02
C ALA A 467 -4.36 -16.11 27.62
N LEU A 468 -3.88 -16.27 28.86
CA LEU A 468 -3.15 -15.21 29.60
C LEU A 468 -1.63 -15.32 29.47
N GLY A 469 -1.12 -16.08 28.50
CA GLY A 469 0.29 -16.06 28.13
C GLY A 469 0.69 -14.73 27.48
N PRO A 470 1.95 -14.27 27.65
CA PRO A 470 2.44 -13.11 26.93
C PRO A 470 2.44 -13.36 25.41
N PRO A 471 2.29 -12.34 24.57
CA PRO A 471 2.54 -12.46 23.14
C PRO A 471 3.99 -12.89 22.86
N VAL A 472 4.19 -13.60 21.76
CA VAL A 472 5.51 -14.02 21.26
C VAL A 472 5.85 -13.15 20.06
N THR A 473 7.03 -12.53 20.05
CA THR A 473 7.52 -11.75 18.91
C THR A 473 7.53 -12.60 17.64
N ALA A 474 7.12 -12.03 16.51
CA ALA A 474 7.23 -12.70 15.23
C ALA A 474 8.69 -12.75 14.77
N LEU A 475 9.14 -13.87 14.20
CA LEU A 475 10.55 -14.08 13.84
C LEU A 475 11.08 -13.01 12.84
N VAL A 476 10.20 -12.57 11.93
CA VAL A 476 10.41 -11.45 10.99
C VAL A 476 10.75 -10.12 11.67
N ALA A 477 10.29 -9.91 12.90
CA ALA A 477 10.47 -8.69 13.68
C ALA A 477 11.74 -8.70 14.53
N GLU A 478 12.23 -9.88 14.94
CA GLU A 478 13.39 -10.01 15.86
C GLU A 478 14.70 -9.46 15.28
N ASN A 479 14.87 -9.57 13.96
CA ASN A 479 16.10 -9.20 13.24
C ASN A 479 15.92 -7.96 12.34
N ALA A 480 14.80 -7.25 12.45
CA ALA A 480 14.52 -6.09 11.63
C ALA A 480 15.42 -4.88 11.99
N PRO A 481 15.81 -4.05 11.01
CA PRO A 481 16.63 -2.86 11.28
C PRO A 481 15.88 -1.84 12.16
N PRO A 482 16.57 -1.09 13.04
CA PRO A 482 15.94 -0.09 13.91
C PRO A 482 15.40 1.12 13.12
N PRO A 483 14.33 1.79 13.59
CA PRO A 483 13.82 3.02 12.97
C PRO A 483 14.88 4.12 12.86
N GLU A 484 14.77 4.96 11.84
CA GLU A 484 15.72 6.05 11.59
C GLU A 484 15.68 7.13 12.69
N PRO A 485 16.84 7.60 13.19
CA PRO A 485 16.92 8.74 14.08
C PRO A 485 16.42 10.04 13.41
N GLY A 486 15.18 10.42 13.69
CA GLY A 486 14.60 11.69 13.23
C GLY A 486 13.63 11.59 12.04
N GLY A 487 13.15 10.39 11.68
CA GLY A 487 12.24 10.22 10.54
C GLY A 487 10.97 11.08 10.57
N ALA A 488 10.45 11.40 11.76
CA ALA A 488 9.33 12.35 11.92
C ALA A 488 9.67 13.77 11.42
N GLN A 489 10.90 14.25 11.63
CA GLN A 489 11.37 15.53 11.11
C GLN A 489 11.61 15.49 9.60
N GLU A 490 11.97 14.35 9.03
CA GLU A 490 12.15 14.19 7.58
C GLU A 490 10.80 14.16 6.85
N LEU A 491 9.83 13.39 7.36
CA LEU A 491 8.46 13.40 6.86
C LEU A 491 7.82 14.81 6.90
N ALA A 492 8.11 15.60 7.93
CA ALA A 492 7.66 17.00 8.00
C ALA A 492 8.38 17.94 7.01
N GLN A 493 9.64 17.65 6.62
CA GLN A 493 10.34 18.35 5.54
C GLN A 493 9.80 17.94 4.17
N GLN A 494 9.36 16.69 4.01
CA GLN A 494 8.85 16.15 2.76
C GLN A 494 7.58 16.88 2.27
N ASP A 495 6.63 17.18 3.17
CA ASP A 495 5.42 17.96 2.86
C ASP A 495 5.74 19.38 2.34
N GLN A 496 6.81 19.99 2.86
CA GLN A 496 7.30 21.31 2.45
C GLN A 496 7.99 21.27 1.07
N GLN A 497 8.77 20.21 0.81
CA GLN A 497 9.45 20.03 -0.48
C GLN A 497 8.46 19.75 -1.62
N ALA A 498 7.42 18.95 -1.35
CA ALA A 498 6.37 18.63 -2.32
C ALA A 498 5.64 19.87 -2.87
N ALA A 499 5.29 20.83 -1.99
CA ALA A 499 4.64 22.07 -2.40
C ALA A 499 5.51 22.97 -3.33
N GLY A 500 6.83 22.82 -3.28
CA GLY A 500 7.75 23.42 -4.25
C GLY A 500 7.92 22.59 -5.53
N ALA A 501 7.97 21.26 -5.40
CA ALA A 501 8.09 20.32 -6.52
C ALA A 501 6.90 20.43 -7.48
N GLU A 502 5.66 20.55 -6.99
CA GLU A 502 4.46 20.78 -7.83
C GLU A 502 4.63 22.01 -8.75
N GLN A 503 5.14 23.11 -8.21
CA GLN A 503 5.31 24.36 -8.95
C GLN A 503 6.47 24.29 -9.95
N GLU A 504 7.58 23.64 -9.57
CA GLU A 504 8.69 23.35 -10.48
C GLU A 504 8.26 22.44 -11.63
N VAL A 505 7.53 21.35 -11.33
CA VAL A 505 7.00 20.41 -12.34
C VAL A 505 6.06 21.15 -13.29
N ALA A 506 5.03 21.84 -12.78
CA ALA A 506 4.08 22.58 -13.60
C ALA A 506 4.75 23.63 -14.51
N GLY A 507 5.84 24.27 -14.05
CA GLY A 507 6.64 25.20 -14.85
C GLY A 507 7.57 24.55 -15.90
N THR A 508 7.85 23.25 -15.81
CA THR A 508 8.65 22.49 -16.80
C THR A 508 7.82 21.79 -17.89
N LEU A 509 6.49 21.76 -17.74
CA LEU A 509 5.59 21.02 -18.64
C LEU A 509 5.13 21.88 -19.83
N PRO A 510 4.80 21.23 -20.98
CA PRO A 510 4.15 21.92 -22.10
C PRO A 510 2.75 22.45 -21.70
N PRO A 511 2.20 23.44 -22.42
CA PRO A 511 0.84 23.94 -22.16
C PRO A 511 -0.23 22.90 -22.49
N ASP A 512 -1.36 22.94 -21.80
CA ASP A 512 -2.50 22.04 -22.04
C ASP A 512 -2.98 22.10 -23.50
N GLY A 513 -3.32 20.93 -24.06
CA GLY A 513 -3.65 20.78 -25.48
C GLY A 513 -2.44 20.58 -26.41
N ALA A 514 -1.21 20.79 -25.93
CA ALA A 514 0.00 20.38 -26.65
C ALA A 514 0.25 18.86 -26.52
N GLY A 515 -0.62 18.06 -27.15
CA GLY A 515 -0.29 16.67 -27.50
C GLY A 515 1.05 16.63 -28.26
N PRO A 516 1.86 15.56 -28.11
CA PRO A 516 3.32 15.60 -28.22
C PRO A 516 3.81 16.30 -29.50
N ALA A 517 4.20 17.57 -29.33
CA ALA A 517 4.70 18.39 -30.41
C ALA A 517 6.05 17.83 -30.86
N ALA A 518 6.10 17.26 -32.06
CA ALA A 518 7.35 16.97 -32.74
C ALA A 518 8.21 18.24 -32.71
N ALA A 519 9.41 18.13 -32.12
CA ALA A 519 10.11 19.27 -31.54
C ALA A 519 10.24 20.45 -32.53
N PRO A 520 10.03 21.70 -32.08
CA PRO A 520 10.07 22.86 -32.96
C PRO A 520 11.48 23.08 -33.50
N MET A 521 11.77 22.54 -34.68
CA MET A 521 12.91 22.98 -35.48
C MET A 521 12.74 24.49 -35.71
N ALA A 522 13.77 25.26 -35.36
CA ALA A 522 13.70 26.72 -35.32
C ALA A 522 13.18 27.29 -36.64
N ALA A 523 12.27 28.26 -36.54
CA ALA A 523 11.59 28.83 -37.70
C ALA A 523 12.60 29.35 -38.73
N PRO A 524 12.54 28.92 -40.00
CA PRO A 524 13.35 29.53 -41.04
C PRO A 524 12.94 30.99 -41.24
N ALA A 525 13.92 31.82 -41.59
CA ALA A 525 13.69 33.18 -42.10
C ALA A 525 12.68 33.17 -43.26
N PRO A 526 11.95 34.28 -43.52
CA PRO A 526 10.89 34.34 -44.54
C PRO A 526 11.32 33.70 -45.86
N ALA A 527 10.57 32.69 -46.28
CA ALA A 527 11.02 31.73 -47.28
C ALA A 527 11.34 32.40 -48.62
N ALA A 528 12.61 32.30 -49.04
CA ALA A 528 12.94 32.34 -50.45
C ALA A 528 12.19 31.20 -51.17
N PRO A 529 11.75 31.39 -52.43
CA PRO A 529 11.02 30.35 -53.15
C PRO A 529 11.86 29.06 -53.23
N ALA A 530 11.22 27.92 -52.95
CA ALA A 530 11.89 26.63 -52.94
C ALA A 530 12.54 26.35 -54.31
N ALA A 531 13.82 25.99 -54.29
CA ALA A 531 14.53 25.62 -55.52
C ALA A 531 13.90 24.34 -56.12
N PRO A 532 13.72 24.27 -57.45
CA PRO A 532 13.09 23.11 -58.08
C PRO A 532 13.94 21.84 -57.88
N VAL A 533 13.28 20.75 -57.49
CA VAL A 533 13.92 19.44 -57.33
C VAL A 533 14.37 18.94 -58.71
N SER A 534 15.67 18.76 -58.89
CA SER A 534 16.27 18.38 -60.18
C SER A 534 16.75 16.93 -60.16
N ILE A 535 16.09 16.10 -60.96
CA ILE A 535 16.48 14.71 -61.20
C ILE A 535 17.45 14.66 -62.39
N ALA A 536 18.54 13.92 -62.23
CA ALA A 536 19.61 13.85 -63.21
C ALA A 536 20.02 12.40 -63.50
N LEU A 537 20.36 12.13 -64.76
CA LEU A 537 20.91 10.85 -65.20
C LEU A 537 22.13 10.47 -64.35
N GLY A 538 22.15 9.24 -63.83
CA GLY A 538 23.22 8.71 -62.99
C GLY A 538 22.98 8.77 -61.47
N GLN A 539 21.97 9.50 -60.98
CA GLN A 539 21.56 9.47 -59.55
C GLN A 539 21.12 8.06 -59.12
N THR A 540 21.29 7.69 -57.85
CA THR A 540 20.86 6.37 -57.33
C THR A 540 19.39 6.35 -56.91
N THR A 541 18.78 5.17 -56.80
CA THR A 541 17.42 5.01 -56.24
C THR A 541 17.25 5.67 -54.87
N ALA A 542 18.25 5.52 -53.99
CA ALA A 542 18.24 6.15 -52.67
C ALA A 542 18.33 7.69 -52.73
N GLN A 543 19.06 8.25 -53.68
CA GLN A 543 19.11 9.71 -53.89
C GLN A 543 17.78 10.26 -54.41
N VAL A 544 17.13 9.56 -55.35
CA VAL A 544 15.81 9.95 -55.85
C VAL A 544 14.74 9.85 -54.75
N VAL A 545 14.74 8.78 -53.95
CA VAL A 545 13.81 8.63 -52.82
C VAL A 545 14.08 9.66 -51.71
N GLY A 546 15.33 10.04 -51.49
CA GLY A 546 15.69 11.14 -50.60
C GLY A 546 15.26 12.53 -51.10
N ALA A 547 15.08 12.70 -52.41
CA ALA A 547 14.68 13.97 -53.04
C ALA A 547 13.17 14.09 -53.32
N MET A 548 12.48 12.98 -53.56
CA MET A 548 11.06 12.95 -53.95
C MET A 548 10.15 12.14 -53.00
N GLY A 549 10.70 11.53 -51.95
CA GLY A 549 9.97 10.60 -51.09
C GLY A 549 9.81 9.21 -51.72
N GLN A 550 8.94 8.38 -51.14
CA GLN A 550 8.68 7.04 -51.67
C GLN A 550 7.78 7.09 -52.93
N PRO A 551 8.08 6.31 -53.98
CA PRO A 551 7.26 6.29 -55.19
C PRO A 551 5.91 5.62 -54.95
N SER A 552 4.88 6.08 -55.67
CA SER A 552 3.52 5.51 -55.59
C SER A 552 3.45 4.07 -56.08
N LYS A 553 4.30 3.68 -57.04
CA LYS A 553 4.44 2.31 -57.58
C LYS A 553 5.88 2.05 -58.00
N ILE A 554 6.32 0.79 -57.87
CA ILE A 554 7.61 0.29 -58.36
C ILE A 554 7.33 -0.87 -59.32
N LEU A 555 7.90 -0.81 -60.54
CA LEU A 555 7.80 -1.86 -61.54
C LEU A 555 9.20 -2.43 -61.84
N ASN A 556 9.40 -3.72 -61.60
CA ASN A 556 10.65 -4.42 -61.94
C ASN A 556 10.48 -5.14 -63.29
N LEU A 557 11.26 -4.71 -64.28
CA LEU A 557 11.15 -5.11 -65.69
C LEU A 557 12.45 -5.78 -66.15
N GLY A 558 12.96 -6.73 -65.36
CA GLY A 558 14.24 -7.41 -65.61
C GLY A 558 15.44 -6.48 -65.39
N PRO A 559 16.23 -6.12 -66.43
CA PRO A 559 17.41 -5.25 -66.29
C PRO A 559 17.09 -3.76 -66.01
N LYS A 560 15.80 -3.39 -65.89
CA LYS A 560 15.35 -2.06 -65.49
C LYS A 560 14.37 -2.13 -64.31
N THR A 561 14.36 -1.08 -63.49
CA THR A 561 13.31 -0.81 -62.49
C THR A 561 12.73 0.57 -62.76
N VAL A 562 11.41 0.75 -62.68
CA VAL A 562 10.74 2.04 -62.89
C VAL A 562 10.01 2.45 -61.61
N TYR A 563 10.28 3.66 -61.13
CA TYR A 563 9.55 4.29 -60.03
C TYR A 563 8.53 5.28 -60.60
N VAL A 564 7.30 5.25 -60.10
CA VAL A 564 6.19 6.11 -60.58
C VAL A 564 5.81 7.09 -59.47
N TYR A 565 5.97 8.37 -59.74
CA TYR A 565 5.48 9.49 -58.92
C TYR A 565 4.17 10.03 -59.53
N PRO A 566 3.45 10.96 -58.87
CA PRO A 566 2.17 11.45 -59.36
C PRO A 566 2.23 12.18 -60.71
N ASP A 567 3.39 12.73 -61.04
CA ASP A 567 3.67 13.65 -62.15
C ASP A 567 4.72 13.14 -63.15
N MET A 568 5.58 12.18 -62.76
CA MET A 568 6.64 11.63 -63.61
C MET A 568 6.99 10.16 -63.30
N LYS A 569 7.71 9.50 -64.21
CA LYS A 569 8.29 8.16 -64.06
C LYS A 569 9.80 8.21 -64.19
N ILE A 570 10.50 7.53 -63.30
CA ILE A 570 11.97 7.51 -63.28
C ILE A 570 12.43 6.06 -63.53
N THR A 571 13.13 5.85 -64.64
CA THR A 571 13.63 4.52 -65.04
C THR A 571 15.09 4.37 -64.63
N PHE A 572 15.35 3.33 -63.83
CA PHE A 572 16.69 2.95 -63.37
C PHE A 572 17.23 1.77 -64.18
N LYS A 573 18.53 1.83 -64.52
CA LYS A 573 19.34 0.70 -65.01
C LYS A 573 20.49 0.52 -64.02
N GLN A 574 20.77 -0.72 -63.58
CA GLN A 574 21.86 -1.01 -62.61
C GLN A 574 21.80 -0.13 -61.34
N GLY A 575 20.60 0.19 -60.85
CA GLY A 575 20.38 1.03 -59.65
C GLY A 575 20.55 2.55 -59.85
N LYS A 576 20.80 3.03 -61.08
CA LYS A 576 20.98 4.45 -61.40
C LYS A 576 19.96 4.97 -62.42
N VAL A 577 19.52 6.23 -62.26
CA VAL A 577 18.61 6.92 -63.18
C VAL A 577 19.19 6.89 -64.59
N ALA A 578 18.40 6.37 -65.54
CA ALA A 578 18.78 6.17 -66.92
C ALA A 578 17.72 6.65 -67.92
N ASP A 579 16.58 7.15 -67.43
CA ASP A 579 15.50 7.83 -68.16
C ASP A 579 14.55 8.52 -67.16
N VAL A 580 13.88 9.59 -67.59
CA VAL A 580 12.78 10.28 -66.88
C VAL A 580 11.70 10.64 -67.90
N GLU A 581 10.45 10.23 -67.64
CA GLU A 581 9.26 10.43 -68.50
C GLU A 581 8.12 11.15 -67.78
#